data_AF-A0AAV0DPY3-F1
#
_entry.id   AF-A0AAV0DPY3-F1
#
_cell.length_a   1.000
_cell.length_b   1.000
_cell.length_c   1.000
_cell.angle_alpha   90.00
_cell.angle_beta   90.00
_cell.angle_gamma   90.00
#
_symmetry.space_group_name_H-M   'P 1'
#
loop_
_entity.id
_entity.type
_entity.pdbx_description
1 polymer ?
#
loop_
_entity_poly.entity_id
_entity_poly.type
_entity_poly.pdbx_seq_one_letter_code
_entity_poly.pdbx_strand_id
1 'polypeptide(L)'
;MERLGVYDKRPNAQIGKGKIRVDIVRNCPQQDDGGNCGVFIIKFAEFLMMDKDVSEVSRQDIEMYRQKMTTEILMYASRRQ
;
A
#
# COMPACT_ATOMS: atom_id res chain seq x y z
N MET A 1 14.32 -0.40 6.86
CA MET A 1 13.78 -1.76 6.72
C MET A 1 14.73 -2.78 7.35
N GLU A 2 15.97 -2.91 6.87
CA GLU A 2 16.96 -3.89 7.39
C GLU A 2 17.39 -3.60 8.84
N ARG A 3 17.55 -2.32 9.22
CA ARG A 3 17.90 -1.86 10.59
C ARG A 3 16.93 -2.28 11.71
N LEU A 4 15.72 -2.76 11.38
CA LEU A 4 14.72 -3.17 12.35
C LEU A 4 14.71 -4.68 12.62
N GLY A 5 15.60 -5.45 11.97
CA GLY A 5 15.73 -6.90 12.17
C GLY A 5 14.46 -7.69 11.84
N VAL A 6 13.56 -7.12 11.02
CA VAL A 6 12.23 -7.68 10.72
C VAL A 6 12.33 -9.07 10.11
N TYR A 7 13.41 -9.34 9.37
CA TYR A 7 13.63 -10.59 8.67
C TYR A 7 14.55 -11.56 9.42
N ASP A 8 15.19 -11.13 10.52
CA ASP A 8 16.20 -11.92 11.25
C ASP A 8 15.60 -13.19 11.87
N LYS A 9 14.31 -13.16 12.17
CA LYS A 9 13.57 -14.29 12.75
C LYS A 9 12.78 -15.10 11.75
N ARG A 10 12.86 -14.80 10.44
CA ARG A 10 12.16 -15.63 9.45
C ARG A 10 12.87 -16.98 9.36
N PRO A 11 12.19 -18.10 9.67
CA PRO A 11 12.75 -19.40 9.37
C PRO A 11 13.00 -19.48 7.87
N ASN A 12 14.07 -20.17 7.47
CA ASN A 12 14.30 -20.54 6.07
C ASN A 12 13.19 -21.49 5.63
N ALA A 13 12.05 -20.90 5.26
CA ALA A 13 10.90 -21.64 4.76
C ALA A 13 11.25 -22.21 3.39
N GLN A 14 10.90 -23.47 3.17
CA GLN A 14 10.99 -24.05 1.83
C GLN A 14 10.09 -23.25 0.91
N ILE A 15 10.65 -22.73 -0.19
CA ILE A 15 9.88 -22.07 -1.24
C ILE A 15 8.91 -23.12 -1.81
N GLY A 16 7.61 -22.82 -1.77
CA GLY A 16 6.60 -23.71 -2.31
C GLY A 16 6.81 -23.93 -3.82
N LYS A 17 6.43 -25.10 -4.33
CA LYS A 17 6.45 -25.42 -5.78
C LYS A 17 5.35 -24.71 -6.58
N GLY A 18 4.55 -23.86 -5.93
CA GLY A 18 3.47 -23.12 -6.57
C GLY A 18 4.04 -22.13 -7.58
N LYS A 19 3.44 -22.08 -8.77
CA LYS A 19 3.76 -21.05 -9.76
C LYS A 19 3.05 -19.76 -9.36
N ILE A 20 3.80 -18.67 -9.27
CA ILE A 20 3.21 -17.33 -9.11
C ILE A 20 2.64 -16.92 -10.47
N ARG A 21 1.35 -16.58 -10.51
CA ARG A 21 0.73 -16.00 -11.70
C ARG A 21 1.19 -14.55 -11.82
N VAL A 22 1.70 -14.19 -13.00
CA VAL A 22 2.11 -12.83 -13.32
C VAL A 22 1.21 -12.35 -14.45
N ASP A 23 0.43 -11.31 -14.17
CA ASP A 23 -0.51 -10.73 -15.12
C ASP A 23 0.06 -9.38 -15.63
N ILE A 24 0.09 -9.18 -16.96
CA ILE A 24 0.50 -7.91 -17.56
C ILE A 24 -0.73 -7.01 -17.65
N VAL A 25 -0.79 -6.00 -16.79
CA VAL A 25 -1.89 -5.02 -16.78
C VAL A 25 -1.57 -3.88 -17.74
N ARG A 26 -2.34 -3.77 -18.82
CA ARG A 26 -2.27 -2.62 -19.75
C ARG A 26 -2.93 -1.40 -19.11
N ASN A 27 -2.38 -0.21 -19.37
CA ASN A 27 -2.89 1.06 -18.83
C ASN A 27 -3.00 1.06 -17.30
N CYS A 28 -2.10 0.33 -16.64
CA CYS A 28 -2.02 0.33 -15.19
C CYS A 28 -1.81 1.78 -14.71
N PRO A 29 -2.64 2.29 -13.78
CA PRO A 29 -2.50 3.65 -13.26
C PRO A 29 -1.10 3.87 -12.70
N GLN A 30 -0.48 4.98 -13.10
CA GLN A 30 0.82 5.40 -12.61
C GLN A 30 0.68 6.77 -11.96
N GLN A 31 1.34 6.96 -10.83
CA GLN A 31 1.54 8.29 -10.29
C GLN A 31 2.48 9.09 -11.20
N ASP A 32 2.13 10.35 -11.45
CA ASP A 32 2.86 11.28 -12.31
C ASP A 32 3.54 12.43 -11.56
N ASP A 33 3.44 12.46 -10.22
CA ASP A 33 4.10 13.45 -9.36
C ASP A 33 5.18 12.85 -8.45
N GLY A 34 5.98 13.70 -7.78
CA GLY A 34 7.06 13.27 -6.90
C GLY A 34 6.73 13.17 -5.40
N GLY A 35 5.52 13.56 -4.97
CA GLY A 35 5.21 13.80 -3.55
C GLY A 35 4.17 12.87 -2.93
N ASN A 36 3.43 12.15 -3.76
CA ASN A 36 2.25 11.39 -3.35
C ASN A 36 2.44 9.87 -3.32
N CYS A 37 3.64 9.37 -3.64
CA CYS A 37 3.89 7.93 -3.90
C CYS A 37 3.50 7.02 -2.74
N GLY A 38 3.71 7.47 -1.50
CA GLY A 38 3.33 6.72 -0.31
C GLY A 38 1.82 6.57 -0.15
N VAL A 39 1.04 7.64 -0.35
CA VAL A 39 -0.43 7.58 -0.24
C VAL A 39 -1.02 6.83 -1.43
N PHE A 40 -0.50 7.09 -2.64
CA PHE A 40 -0.91 6.40 -3.85
C PHE A 40 -0.78 4.88 -3.71
N ILE A 41 0.38 4.36 -3.28
CA ILE A 41 0.59 2.91 -3.21
C ILE A 41 -0.29 2.25 -2.14
N ILE A 42 -0.56 2.93 -1.02
CA ILE A 42 -1.47 2.42 0.03
C ILE A 42 -2.89 2.29 -0.53
N LYS A 43 -3.38 3.32 -1.22
CA LYS A 43 -4.73 3.31 -1.81
C LYS A 43 -4.84 2.33 -2.98
N PHE A 44 -3.82 2.24 -3.81
CA PHE A 44 -3.75 1.25 -4.89
C PHE A 44 -3.87 -0.18 -4.34
N ALA A 45 -3.11 -0.50 -3.28
CA ALA A 45 -3.19 -1.80 -2.62
C ALA A 45 -4.57 -2.03 -1.98
N GLU A 46 -5.16 -1.02 -1.34
CA GLU A 46 -6.51 -1.11 -0.77
C GLU A 46 -7.56 -1.44 -1.84
N PHE A 47 -7.50 -0.78 -2.99
CA PHE A 47 -8.43 -1.04 -4.09
C PHE A 47 -8.28 -2.47 -4.63
N LEU A 48 -7.04 -2.95 -4.82
CA LEU A 48 -6.79 -4.34 -5.19
C LEU A 48 -7.36 -5.35 -4.18
N MET A 49 -7.17 -5.10 -2.88
CA MET A 49 -7.68 -5.99 -1.82
C MET A 49 -9.21 -6.00 -1.74
N MET A 50 -9.86 -4.92 -2.18
CA MET A 50 -11.31 -4.76 -2.18
C MET A 50 -11.98 -5.12 -3.51
N ASP A 51 -11.22 -5.63 -4.49
CA ASP A 51 -11.70 -5.90 -5.86
C ASP A 51 -12.34 -4.66 -6.51
N LYS A 52 -11.74 -3.48 -6.27
CA LYS A 52 -12.15 -2.20 -6.87
C LYS A 52 -11.25 -1.84 -8.05
N ASP A 53 -11.77 -1.02 -8.95
CA ASP A 53 -11.02 -0.52 -10.09
C ASP A 53 -9.91 0.44 -9.63
N VAL A 54 -8.66 0.01 -9.77
CA VAL A 54 -7.48 0.80 -9.39
C VAL A 54 -7.32 2.09 -10.20
N SER A 55 -7.98 2.21 -11.35
CA SER A 55 -7.96 3.44 -12.15
C SER A 55 -8.67 4.61 -11.49
N GLU A 56 -9.52 4.34 -10.50
CA GLU A 56 -10.17 5.35 -9.67
C GLU A 56 -9.24 5.97 -8.61
N VAL A 57 -8.02 5.44 -8.42
CA VAL A 57 -7.04 6.05 -7.52
C VAL A 57 -6.50 7.33 -8.16
N SER A 58 -7.25 8.41 -7.98
CA SER A 58 -6.98 9.71 -8.59
C SER A 58 -6.08 10.58 -7.71
N ARG A 59 -5.32 11.47 -8.34
CA ARG A 59 -4.53 12.51 -7.65
C ARG A 59 -5.41 13.47 -6.84
N GLN A 60 -6.64 13.71 -7.30
CA GLN A 60 -7.56 14.68 -6.69
C GLN A 60 -7.96 14.25 -5.28
N ASP A 61 -8.01 12.94 -5.04
CA ASP A 61 -8.40 12.36 -3.76
C ASP A 61 -7.22 12.17 -2.79
N ILE A 62 -5.97 12.29 -3.26
CA ILE A 62 -4.78 12.03 -2.44
C ILE A 62 -4.73 12.90 -1.19
N GLU A 63 -5.07 14.17 -1.31
CA GLU A 63 -5.07 15.08 -0.16
C GLU A 63 -6.14 14.68 0.87
N MET A 64 -7.32 14.30 0.40
CA MET A 64 -8.39 13.75 1.26
C MET A 64 -7.93 12.47 1.97
N TYR A 65 -7.28 11.55 1.25
CA TYR A 65 -6.75 10.32 1.82
C TYR A 65 -5.67 10.59 2.85
N ARG A 66 -4.76 11.54 2.58
CA ARG A 66 -3.70 11.95 3.51
C ARG A 66 -4.28 12.48 4.82
N GLN A 67 -5.28 13.35 4.73
CA GLN A 67 -5.97 13.90 5.89
C GLN A 67 -6.65 12.78 6.70
N LYS A 68 -7.43 11.92 6.04
CA LYS A 68 -8.09 10.77 6.68
C LYS A 68 -7.10 9.87 7.42
N MET A 69 -6.04 9.43 6.74
CA MET A 69 -5.01 8.57 7.33
C MET A 69 -4.35 9.24 8.55
N THR A 70 -4.04 10.54 8.43
CA THR A 70 -3.42 11.30 9.53
C THR A 70 -4.35 11.36 10.74
N THR A 71 -5.63 11.67 10.53
CA THR A 71 -6.65 11.67 11.59
C THR A 71 -6.76 10.30 12.26
N GLU A 72 -6.86 9.22 11.49
CA GLU A 72 -6.98 7.86 12.03
C GLU A 72 -5.75 7.45 12.86
N ILE A 73 -4.54 7.76 12.37
CA ILE A 73 -3.28 7.49 13.08
C ILE A 73 -3.22 8.28 14.39
N LEU A 74 -3.55 9.57 14.36
CA LEU A 74 -3.56 10.42 15.55
C LEU A 74 -4.57 9.93 16.57
N MET A 75 -5.81 9.62 16.15
CA MET A 75 -6.85 9.08 17.03
C MET A 75 -6.41 7.77 17.68
N TYR A 76 -5.78 6.88 16.91
CA TYR A 76 -5.26 5.63 17.43
C TYR A 76 -4.13 5.82 18.44
N ALA A 77 -3.22 6.77 18.19
CA ALA A 77 -2.15 7.12 19.13
C ALA A 77 -2.71 7.71 20.43
N SER A 78 -3.74 8.55 20.35
CA SER A 78 -4.40 9.14 21.53
C SER A 78 -5.15 8.11 22.38
N ARG A 79 -5.65 7.01 21.81
CA ARG A 79 -6.33 5.93 22.56
C ARG A 79 -5.38 5.03 23.35
N ARG A 80 -4.06 5.20 23.19
CA ARG A 80 -3.02 4.38 23.82
C ARG A 80 -2.26 5.08 24.94
N GLN A 81 -2.66 6.31 25.26
CA GLN A 81 -2.29 7.02 26.48
C GLN A 81 -3.32 6.71 27.55
#